data_AF-A0A3D0RSK8-F1
#
_entry.id   AF-A0A3D0RSK8-F1
#
_cell.length_a   1.000
_cell.length_b   1.000
_cell.length_c   1.000
_cell.angle_alpha   90.00
_cell.angle_beta   90.00
_cell.angle_gamma   90.00
#
_symmetry.space_group_name_H-M   'P 1'
#
loop_
_entity.id
_entity.type
_entity.pdbx_description
1 polymer ?
#
loop_
_entity_poly.entity_id
_entity_poly.type
_entity_poly.pdbx_seq_one_letter_code
_entity_poly.pdbx_strand_id
1 'polypeptide(L)'
;PQKEKERARKEKIKLAEQANKEARQEHLKIRQEEVEDLNTELTIKINELQDILEKTFEIDDTISFDILRINEDFPALELPEDLKKEPVITTKEEFLSKIQEPSSMEKLIPGWEKRHQIYVEEQLKRFKEYEEKIESFLNERNKKISVLQQEYLRERESFEKKKQQRNQEVIELENAYKNREPDALSSYCTMVLERSEYPEGFPQEFRVAYLPDPKELVVEYELPRKDIIPSVIEYKYTKTKDIVEGKPRKQSEIKDLYEDVIAAICLRTIHELFESDQGNNIDVVVFNAFVNEIDPATGKDTRPCIISVTTTEDNCVEMNLAKIDKKA
;
A
#
# COMPACT_ATOMS: atom_id res chain seq x y z
N PRO A 1 36.31 4.45 63.21
CA PRO A 1 36.72 5.40 62.14
C PRO A 1 37.63 4.83 61.04
N GLN A 2 38.85 4.33 61.32
CA GLN A 2 39.77 3.83 60.26
C GLN A 2 39.29 2.52 59.60
N LYS A 3 38.84 1.53 60.39
CA LYS A 3 38.29 0.26 59.88
C LYS A 3 37.01 0.43 59.05
N GLU A 4 36.16 1.40 59.40
CA GLU A 4 34.94 1.71 58.63
C GLU A 4 35.28 2.38 57.29
N LYS A 5 36.23 3.31 57.27
CA LYS A 5 36.73 3.93 56.03
C LYS A 5 37.34 2.90 55.08
N GLU A 6 38.05 1.91 55.61
CA GLU A 6 38.64 0.83 54.81
C GLU A 6 37.58 -0.13 54.26
N ARG A 7 36.56 -0.49 55.05
CA ARG A 7 35.41 -1.29 54.59
C ARG A 7 34.64 -0.57 53.49
N ALA A 8 34.32 0.72 53.68
CA ALA A 8 33.63 1.53 52.68
C ALA A 8 34.43 1.67 51.38
N ARG A 9 35.77 1.76 51.44
CA ARG A 9 36.64 1.79 50.25
C ARG A 9 36.62 0.46 49.49
N LYS A 10 36.71 -0.67 50.20
CA LYS A 10 36.64 -2.02 49.60
C LYS A 10 35.28 -2.28 48.94
N GLU A 11 34.20 -1.82 49.55
CA GLU A 11 32.85 -1.94 49.01
C GLU A 11 32.66 -1.09 47.74
N LYS A 12 33.17 0.15 47.71
CA LYS A 12 33.17 0.98 46.50
C LYS A 12 33.96 0.36 45.34
N ILE A 13 35.11 -0.26 45.61
CA ILE A 13 35.91 -0.95 44.57
C ILE A 13 35.14 -2.14 44.00
N LYS A 14 34.53 -2.97 44.86
CA LYS A 14 33.70 -4.10 44.42
C LYS A 14 32.51 -3.66 43.58
N LEU A 15 31.81 -2.60 44.00
CA LEU A 15 30.70 -2.03 43.24
C LEU A 15 31.16 -1.50 41.87
N ALA A 16 32.32 -0.85 41.79
CA ALA A 16 32.88 -0.37 40.53
C ALA A 16 33.34 -1.52 39.61
N GLU A 17 33.94 -2.57 40.15
CA GLU A 17 34.30 -3.78 39.39
C GLU A 17 33.07 -4.51 38.86
N GLN A 18 32.02 -4.61 39.68
CA GLN A 18 30.75 -5.20 39.30
C GLN A 18 30.07 -4.38 38.20
N ALA A 19 29.95 -3.05 38.37
CA ALA A 19 29.40 -2.17 37.36
C ALA A 19 30.20 -2.21 36.04
N ASN A 20 31.53 -2.26 36.09
CA ASN A 20 32.37 -2.41 34.89
C ASN A 20 32.18 -3.76 34.20
N LYS A 21 31.96 -4.84 34.97
CA LYS A 21 31.67 -6.17 34.42
C LYS A 21 30.30 -6.19 33.75
N GLU A 22 29.29 -5.63 34.41
CA GLU A 22 27.93 -5.49 33.89
C GLU A 22 27.91 -4.67 32.60
N ALA A 23 28.55 -3.49 32.59
CA ALA A 23 28.66 -2.64 31.40
C ALA A 23 29.38 -3.36 30.23
N ARG A 24 30.43 -4.14 30.51
CA ARG A 24 31.10 -4.96 29.48
C ARG A 24 30.19 -6.07 28.95
N GLN A 25 29.42 -6.72 29.82
CA GLN A 25 28.47 -7.75 29.41
C GLN A 25 27.35 -7.17 28.55
N GLU A 26 26.81 -6.03 28.94
CA GLU A 26 25.81 -5.29 28.17
C GLU A 26 26.36 -4.86 26.80
N HIS A 27 27.57 -4.30 26.76
CA HIS A 27 28.22 -3.95 25.49
C HIS A 27 28.42 -5.16 24.58
N LEU A 28 28.88 -6.29 25.13
CA LEU A 28 29.02 -7.54 24.37
C LEU A 28 27.67 -8.02 23.84
N LYS A 29 26.59 -7.89 24.61
CA LYS A 29 25.24 -8.28 24.20
C LYS A 29 24.76 -7.41 23.04
N ILE A 30 24.90 -6.08 23.14
CA ILE A 30 24.54 -5.15 22.07
C ILE A 30 25.27 -5.49 20.77
N ARG A 31 26.58 -5.78 20.84
CA ARG A 31 27.36 -6.18 19.65
C ARG A 31 26.95 -7.53 19.08
N GLN A 32 26.46 -8.45 19.91
CA GLN A 32 25.95 -9.74 19.45
C GLN A 32 24.58 -9.57 18.77
N GLU A 33 23.71 -8.74 19.34
CA GLU A 33 22.41 -8.37 18.75
C GLU A 33 22.62 -7.69 17.40
N GLU A 34 23.53 -6.72 17.28
CA GLU A 34 23.90 -6.07 16.02
C GLU A 34 24.35 -7.08 14.94
N VAL A 35 25.15 -8.08 15.32
CA VAL A 35 25.59 -9.15 14.40
C VAL A 35 24.43 -10.06 13.99
N GLU A 36 23.52 -10.36 14.91
CA GLU A 36 22.35 -11.19 14.64
C GLU A 36 21.40 -10.48 13.67
N ASP A 37 21.14 -9.19 13.90
CA ASP A 37 20.30 -8.37 13.02
C ASP A 37 20.87 -8.31 11.60
N LEU A 38 22.16 -7.97 11.45
CA LEU A 38 22.83 -7.90 10.16
C LEU A 38 22.84 -9.24 9.41
N ASN A 39 23.04 -10.35 10.13
CA ASN A 39 23.00 -11.68 9.52
C ASN A 39 21.57 -12.11 9.16
N THR A 40 20.58 -11.66 9.91
CA THR A 40 19.16 -11.90 9.62
C THR A 40 18.76 -11.17 8.35
N GLU A 41 19.07 -9.87 8.22
CA GLU A 41 18.85 -9.09 7.00
C GLU A 41 19.54 -9.73 5.78
N LEU A 42 20.80 -10.15 5.95
CA LEU A 42 21.56 -10.83 4.91
C LEU A 42 20.91 -12.15 4.46
N THR A 43 20.37 -12.92 5.41
CA THR A 43 19.69 -14.18 5.13
C THR A 43 18.38 -13.95 4.40
N ILE A 44 17.58 -12.98 4.85
CA ILE A 44 16.31 -12.59 4.20
C ILE A 44 16.59 -12.23 2.74
N LYS A 45 17.57 -11.34 2.49
CA LYS A 45 17.90 -10.89 1.14
C LYS A 45 18.37 -12.02 0.21
N ILE A 46 19.16 -12.97 0.73
CA ILE A 46 19.59 -14.12 -0.07
C ILE A 46 18.41 -15.05 -0.39
N ASN A 47 17.56 -15.35 0.59
CA ASN A 47 16.39 -16.19 0.38
C ASN A 47 15.43 -15.55 -0.61
N GLU A 48 15.14 -14.24 -0.48
CA GLU A 48 14.31 -13.49 -1.43
C GLU A 48 14.80 -13.61 -2.89
N LEU A 49 16.11 -13.68 -3.11
CA LEU A 49 16.70 -13.86 -4.43
C LEU A 49 16.62 -15.32 -4.92
N GLN A 50 16.76 -16.30 -4.03
CA GLN A 50 16.72 -17.72 -4.38
C GLN A 50 15.29 -18.19 -4.67
N ASP A 51 14.33 -17.64 -3.93
CA ASP A 51 12.91 -18.00 -3.95
C ASP A 51 12.13 -17.28 -5.06
N ILE A 52 12.79 -16.46 -5.90
CA ILE A 52 12.13 -15.67 -6.97
C ILE A 52 11.20 -16.52 -7.81
N LEU A 53 11.70 -17.67 -8.27
CA LEU A 53 10.93 -18.59 -9.12
C LEU A 53 9.85 -19.32 -8.29
N GLU A 54 10.18 -19.74 -7.08
CA GLU A 54 9.29 -20.58 -6.26
C GLU A 54 8.02 -19.84 -5.84
N LYS A 55 8.13 -18.53 -5.57
CA LYS A 55 6.99 -17.68 -5.23
C LYS A 55 5.93 -17.59 -6.34
N THR A 56 6.32 -17.79 -7.60
CA THR A 56 5.37 -17.74 -8.73
C THR A 56 4.34 -18.87 -8.65
N PHE A 57 4.73 -20.06 -8.17
CA PHE A 57 3.85 -21.23 -8.18
C PHE A 57 2.71 -21.16 -7.16
N GLU A 58 2.75 -20.19 -6.24
CA GLU A 58 1.68 -19.97 -5.25
C GLU A 58 0.65 -18.93 -5.73
N ILE A 59 0.93 -18.24 -6.84
CA ILE A 59 0.16 -17.12 -7.35
C ILE A 59 -0.44 -17.55 -8.70
N ASP A 60 -1.71 -17.20 -8.95
CA ASP A 60 -2.31 -17.30 -10.27
C ASP A 60 -2.13 -15.93 -10.96
N ASP A 61 -1.29 -15.89 -12.00
CA ASP A 61 -0.94 -14.65 -12.69
C ASP A 61 -2.04 -14.16 -13.65
N THR A 62 -3.15 -14.91 -13.75
CA THR A 62 -4.28 -14.56 -14.60
C THR A 62 -4.98 -13.27 -14.14
N ILE A 63 -5.04 -12.28 -15.04
CA ILE A 63 -5.77 -11.04 -14.78
C ILE A 63 -7.21 -11.17 -15.28
N SER A 64 -8.15 -11.38 -14.36
CA SER A 64 -9.57 -11.25 -14.69
C SER A 64 -9.90 -9.81 -15.10
N PHE A 65 -10.46 -9.63 -16.30
CA PHE A 65 -10.94 -8.34 -16.78
C PHE A 65 -11.99 -7.73 -15.85
N ASP A 66 -12.74 -8.54 -15.10
CA ASP A 66 -13.74 -8.02 -14.16
C ASP A 66 -13.11 -7.26 -12.99
N ILE A 67 -11.92 -7.69 -12.52
CA ILE A 67 -11.18 -7.00 -11.45
C ILE A 67 -10.67 -5.63 -11.92
N LEU A 68 -10.51 -5.44 -13.23
CA LEU A 68 -10.09 -4.15 -13.81
C LEU A 68 -11.23 -3.12 -13.87
N ARG A 69 -12.48 -3.56 -13.70
CA ARG A 69 -13.67 -2.73 -13.70
C ARG A 69 -13.89 -2.12 -12.32
N ILE A 70 -14.45 -0.92 -12.31
CA ILE A 70 -15.00 -0.32 -11.09
C ILE A 70 -16.37 -0.96 -10.87
N ASN A 71 -16.44 -1.87 -9.88
CA ASN A 71 -17.67 -2.56 -9.49
C ASN A 71 -18.38 -1.88 -8.30
N GLU A 72 -17.68 -1.03 -7.55
CA GLU A 72 -18.22 -0.31 -6.40
C GLU A 72 -19.28 0.71 -6.80
N ASP A 73 -20.27 0.90 -5.94
CA ASP A 73 -21.27 1.95 -6.07
C ASP A 73 -20.85 3.21 -5.30
N PHE A 74 -21.28 4.37 -5.79
CA PHE A 74 -21.03 5.61 -5.07
C PHE A 74 -21.77 5.58 -3.72
N PRO A 75 -21.11 5.91 -2.59
CA PRO A 75 -21.72 5.83 -1.27
C PRO A 75 -22.98 6.69 -1.17
N ALA A 76 -23.91 6.31 -0.29
CA ALA A 76 -25.11 7.10 -0.02
C ALA A 76 -24.75 8.41 0.70
N LEU A 77 -25.54 9.47 0.50
CA LEU A 77 -25.35 10.73 1.21
C LEU A 77 -25.63 10.57 2.70
N GLU A 78 -24.63 10.78 3.53
CA GLU A 78 -24.79 10.84 4.98
C GLU A 78 -24.79 12.30 5.47
N LEU A 79 -25.87 12.69 6.16
CA LEU A 79 -25.93 14.01 6.79
C LEU A 79 -25.08 14.02 8.07
N PRO A 80 -24.32 15.09 8.35
CA PRO A 80 -23.68 15.30 9.65
C PRO A 80 -24.68 15.32 10.82
N GLU A 81 -24.23 14.89 12.02
CA GLU A 81 -25.08 14.78 13.22
C GLU A 81 -25.77 16.08 13.63
N ASP A 82 -25.16 17.23 13.37
CA ASP A 82 -25.75 18.55 13.63
C ASP A 82 -26.92 18.86 12.68
N LEU A 83 -26.91 18.30 11.46
CA LEU A 83 -27.99 18.47 10.48
C LEU A 83 -29.06 17.38 10.58
N LYS A 84 -28.78 16.24 11.23
CA LYS A 84 -29.78 15.21 11.51
C LYS A 84 -30.83 15.66 12.54
N LYS A 85 -30.46 16.55 13.46
CA LYS A 85 -31.37 17.03 14.52
C LYS A 85 -32.46 17.93 13.94
N GLU A 86 -33.71 17.55 14.15
CA GLU A 86 -34.86 18.40 13.85
C GLU A 86 -35.21 19.29 15.05
N PRO A 87 -35.55 20.58 14.84
CA PRO A 87 -35.95 21.45 15.93
C PRO A 87 -37.35 21.06 16.43
N VAL A 88 -37.57 21.16 17.74
CA VAL A 88 -38.91 21.06 18.31
C VAL A 88 -39.69 22.32 17.97
N ILE A 89 -40.77 22.20 17.20
CA ILE A 89 -41.63 23.30 16.80
C ILE A 89 -42.84 23.34 17.75
N THR A 90 -42.95 24.41 18.54
CA THR A 90 -44.10 24.64 19.44
C THR A 90 -45.11 25.53 18.72
N THR A 91 -46.37 25.13 18.68
CA THR A 91 -47.43 25.98 18.10
C THR A 91 -47.75 27.17 19.01
N LYS A 92 -48.31 28.24 18.44
CA LYS A 92 -48.75 29.41 19.21
C LYS A 92 -49.75 29.04 20.31
N GLU A 93 -50.65 28.10 20.02
CA GLU A 93 -51.67 27.62 20.96
C GLU A 93 -51.04 26.89 22.16
N GLU A 94 -50.08 26.00 21.92
CA GLU A 94 -49.33 25.29 22.97
C GLU A 94 -48.41 26.20 23.79
N PHE A 95 -47.94 27.29 23.20
CA PHE A 95 -47.17 28.30 23.92
C PHE A 95 -48.07 29.12 24.83
N LEU A 96 -49.23 29.57 24.31
CA LEU A 96 -50.21 30.35 25.06
C LEU A 96 -50.84 29.55 26.21
N SER A 97 -51.03 28.24 26.04
CA SER A 97 -51.58 27.37 27.10
C SER A 97 -50.65 27.22 28.31
N LYS A 98 -49.39 27.64 28.21
CA LYS A 98 -48.40 27.61 29.31
C LYS A 98 -48.33 28.93 30.09
N ILE A 99 -49.04 29.97 29.64
CA ILE A 99 -49.13 31.24 30.35
C ILE A 99 -49.99 31.05 31.60
N GLN A 100 -49.41 31.31 32.77
CA GLN A 100 -50.12 31.17 34.04
C GLN A 100 -51.17 32.28 34.19
N GLU A 101 -52.42 31.89 34.46
CA GLU A 101 -53.45 32.83 34.88
C GLU A 101 -53.17 33.34 36.30
N PRO A 102 -53.47 34.61 36.61
CA PRO A 102 -53.23 35.17 37.93
C PRO A 102 -54.14 34.52 38.97
N SER A 103 -53.53 34.12 40.08
CA SER A 103 -54.23 33.57 41.23
C SER A 103 -55.17 34.61 41.86
N SER A 104 -56.23 34.14 42.51
CA SER A 104 -57.24 35.01 43.15
C SER A 104 -56.66 36.00 44.17
N MET A 105 -55.52 35.68 44.81
CA MET A 105 -54.82 36.58 45.72
C MET A 105 -53.99 37.67 45.00
N GLU A 106 -53.51 37.39 43.79
CA GLU A 106 -52.72 38.32 42.98
C GLU A 106 -53.60 39.41 42.34
N LYS A 107 -54.87 39.09 42.10
CA LYS A 107 -55.92 40.03 41.63
C LYS A 107 -56.29 41.11 42.65
N LEU A 108 -55.83 41.01 43.90
CA LEU A 108 -56.08 42.00 44.96
C LEU A 108 -55.02 43.11 45.00
N ILE A 109 -53.93 42.99 44.23
CA ILE A 109 -52.84 43.98 44.20
C ILE A 109 -53.23 45.13 43.25
N PRO A 110 -53.17 46.41 43.68
CA PRO A 110 -53.46 47.53 42.79
C PRO A 110 -52.58 47.52 41.52
N GLY A 111 -53.21 47.58 40.35
CA GLY A 111 -52.53 47.55 39.05
C GLY A 111 -52.19 46.15 38.51
N TRP A 112 -52.77 45.08 39.06
CA TRP A 112 -52.54 43.70 38.63
C TRP A 112 -52.90 43.45 37.15
N GLU A 113 -54.00 44.02 36.63
CA GLU A 113 -54.41 43.87 35.22
C GLU A 113 -53.31 44.38 34.28
N LYS A 114 -52.78 45.57 34.58
CA LYS A 114 -51.68 46.17 33.82
C LYS A 114 -50.41 45.32 33.90
N ARG A 115 -50.09 44.73 35.06
CA ARG A 115 -48.93 43.84 35.24
C ARG A 115 -49.09 42.52 34.47
N HIS A 116 -50.28 41.92 34.51
CA HIS A 116 -50.57 40.69 33.78
C HIS A 116 -50.57 40.93 32.26
N GLN A 117 -51.12 42.06 31.81
CA GLN A 117 -51.05 42.46 30.40
C GLN A 117 -49.59 42.62 29.94
N ILE A 118 -48.75 43.30 30.72
CA ILE A 118 -47.31 43.41 30.45
C ILE A 118 -46.64 42.01 30.40
N TYR A 119 -47.00 41.10 31.31
CA TYR A 119 -46.48 39.73 31.31
C TYR A 119 -46.88 38.94 30.05
N VAL A 120 -48.15 39.00 29.64
CA VAL A 120 -48.64 38.36 28.41
C VAL A 120 -47.96 38.96 27.17
N GLU A 121 -47.81 40.28 27.10
CA GLU A 121 -47.06 40.97 26.04
C GLU A 121 -45.59 40.52 26.00
N GLU A 122 -44.95 40.33 27.15
CA GLU A 122 -43.59 39.79 27.24
C GLU A 122 -43.51 38.33 26.76
N GLN A 123 -44.47 37.47 27.14
CA GLN A 123 -44.51 36.09 26.66
C GLN A 123 -44.73 36.01 25.14
N LEU A 124 -45.64 36.84 24.58
CA LEU A 124 -45.86 36.94 23.14
C LEU A 124 -44.59 37.41 22.41
N LYS A 125 -43.85 38.36 22.98
CA LYS A 125 -42.56 38.79 22.43
C LYS A 125 -41.54 37.65 22.44
N ARG A 126 -41.44 36.89 23.53
CA ARG A 126 -40.56 35.71 23.62
C ARG A 126 -40.93 34.62 22.62
N PHE A 127 -42.23 34.40 22.38
CA PHE A 127 -42.68 33.46 21.36
C PHE A 127 -42.26 33.92 19.96
N LYS A 128 -42.44 35.20 19.64
CA LYS A 128 -41.98 35.77 18.37
C LYS A 128 -40.48 35.63 18.18
N GLU A 129 -39.68 35.92 19.20
CA GLU A 129 -38.23 35.70 19.18
C GLU A 129 -37.86 34.22 18.99
N TYR A 130 -38.66 33.30 19.53
CA TYR A 130 -38.49 31.86 19.33
C TYR A 130 -38.84 31.43 17.90
N GLU A 131 -39.93 31.94 17.32
CA GLU A 131 -40.30 31.72 15.91
C GLU A 131 -39.18 32.19 14.97
N GLU A 132 -38.67 33.42 15.17
CA GLU A 132 -37.57 33.97 14.37
C GLU A 132 -36.28 33.13 14.50
N LYS A 133 -35.99 32.60 15.70
CA LYS A 133 -34.85 31.69 15.93
C LYS A 133 -35.02 30.34 15.24
N ILE A 134 -36.22 29.76 15.25
CA ILE A 134 -36.49 28.50 14.55
C ILE A 134 -36.42 28.70 13.04
N GLU A 135 -37.02 29.77 12.52
CA GLU A 135 -37.01 30.08 11.10
C GLU A 135 -35.57 30.27 10.58
N SER A 136 -34.75 31.06 11.30
CA SER A 136 -33.34 31.23 10.94
C SER A 136 -32.55 29.92 11.01
N PHE A 137 -32.74 29.10 12.05
CA PHE A 137 -32.12 27.79 12.17
C PHE A 137 -32.51 26.84 11.01
N LEU A 138 -33.81 26.77 10.67
CA LEU A 138 -34.30 25.93 9.57
C LEU A 138 -33.76 26.40 8.23
N ASN A 139 -33.71 27.72 7.99
CA ASN A 139 -33.14 28.28 6.77
C ASN A 139 -31.64 27.97 6.63
N GLU A 140 -30.86 28.12 7.70
CA GLU A 140 -29.44 27.76 7.69
C GLU A 140 -29.23 26.25 7.49
N ARG A 141 -30.00 25.41 8.18
CA ARG A 141 -29.96 23.94 8.03
C ARG A 141 -30.30 23.53 6.60
N ASN A 142 -31.39 24.02 6.04
CA ASN A 142 -31.82 23.70 4.68
C ASN A 142 -30.79 24.18 3.64
N LYS A 143 -30.18 25.36 3.85
CA LYS A 143 -29.10 25.84 3.00
C LYS A 143 -27.88 24.91 3.05
N LYS A 144 -27.45 24.50 4.24
CA LYS A 144 -26.34 23.54 4.40
C LYS A 144 -26.65 22.18 3.76
N ILE A 145 -27.84 21.64 4.00
CA ILE A 145 -28.29 20.38 3.36
C ILE A 145 -28.31 20.51 1.85
N SER A 146 -28.82 21.63 1.31
CA SER A 146 -28.85 21.86 -0.14
C SER A 146 -27.44 21.95 -0.74
N VAL A 147 -26.48 22.55 -0.04
CA VAL A 147 -25.08 22.59 -0.49
C VAL A 147 -24.48 21.19 -0.49
N LEU A 148 -24.63 20.43 0.60
CA LEU A 148 -24.15 19.05 0.71
C LEU A 148 -24.77 18.15 -0.38
N GLN A 149 -26.06 18.30 -0.65
CA GLN A 149 -26.73 17.56 -1.73
C GLN A 149 -26.18 17.92 -3.11
N GLN A 150 -25.89 19.20 -3.36
CA GLN A 150 -25.29 19.62 -4.63
C GLN A 150 -23.86 19.10 -4.81
N GLU A 151 -23.04 19.15 -3.76
CA GLU A 151 -21.69 18.60 -3.76
C GLU A 151 -21.72 17.08 -3.98
N TYR A 152 -22.56 16.37 -3.22
CA TYR A 152 -22.79 14.94 -3.37
C TYR A 152 -23.19 14.55 -4.81
N LEU A 153 -24.13 15.26 -5.41
CA LEU A 153 -24.57 14.99 -6.77
C LEU A 153 -23.45 15.21 -7.80
N ARG A 154 -22.61 16.24 -7.62
CA ARG A 154 -21.46 16.51 -8.49
C ARG A 154 -20.39 15.42 -8.35
N GLU A 155 -20.08 15.02 -7.13
CA GLU A 155 -19.12 13.94 -6.87
C GLU A 155 -19.62 12.61 -7.42
N ARG A 156 -20.91 12.31 -7.22
CA ARG A 156 -21.55 11.11 -7.79
C ARG A 156 -21.50 11.11 -9.31
N GLU A 157 -21.85 12.22 -9.96
CA GLU A 157 -21.78 12.33 -11.43
C GLU A 157 -20.36 12.14 -11.95
N SER A 158 -19.36 12.74 -11.28
CA SER A 158 -17.94 12.56 -11.60
C SER A 158 -17.49 11.10 -11.44
N PHE A 159 -17.90 10.46 -10.34
CA PHE A 159 -17.62 9.04 -10.08
C PHE A 159 -18.25 8.13 -11.14
N GLU A 160 -19.54 8.29 -11.42
CA GLU A 160 -20.25 7.48 -12.42
C GLU A 160 -19.66 7.64 -13.81
N LYS A 161 -19.25 8.86 -14.19
CA LYS A 161 -18.55 9.10 -15.46
C LYS A 161 -17.21 8.38 -15.52
N LYS A 162 -16.42 8.40 -14.44
CA LYS A 162 -15.15 7.66 -14.35
C LYS A 162 -15.38 6.14 -14.40
N LYS A 163 -16.37 5.63 -13.66
CA LYS A 163 -16.79 4.22 -13.66
C LYS A 163 -17.19 3.78 -15.05
N GLN A 164 -18.04 4.53 -15.74
CA GLN A 164 -18.46 4.24 -17.11
C GLN A 164 -17.28 4.24 -18.08
N GLN A 165 -16.43 5.28 -18.04
CA GLN A 165 -15.28 5.38 -18.93
C GLN A 165 -14.31 4.22 -18.72
N ARG A 166 -13.90 3.96 -17.48
CA ARG A 166 -12.96 2.88 -17.14
C ARG A 166 -13.53 1.52 -17.54
N ASN A 167 -14.80 1.25 -17.24
CA ASN A 167 -15.41 -0.03 -17.56
C ASN A 167 -15.55 -0.24 -19.07
N GLN A 168 -15.82 0.84 -19.83
CA GLN A 168 -15.84 0.80 -21.28
C GLN A 168 -14.46 0.49 -21.87
N GLU A 169 -13.40 1.14 -21.38
CA GLU A 169 -12.01 0.86 -21.77
C GLU A 169 -11.63 -0.61 -21.51
N VAL A 170 -12.06 -1.17 -20.38
CA VAL A 170 -11.83 -2.59 -20.04
C VAL A 170 -12.59 -3.53 -20.97
N ILE A 171 -13.84 -3.21 -21.32
CA ILE A 171 -14.63 -4.00 -22.29
C ILE A 171 -13.96 -3.99 -23.66
N GLU A 172 -13.46 -2.84 -24.10
CA GLU A 172 -12.74 -2.70 -25.37
C GLU A 172 -11.44 -3.52 -25.36
N LEU A 173 -10.65 -3.43 -24.28
CA LEU A 173 -9.45 -4.25 -24.10
C LEU A 173 -9.77 -5.75 -24.12
N GLU A 174 -10.80 -6.20 -23.40
CA GLU A 174 -11.22 -7.60 -23.35
C GLU A 174 -11.63 -8.13 -24.73
N ASN A 175 -12.37 -7.33 -25.51
CA ASN A 175 -12.76 -7.70 -26.86
C ASN A 175 -11.55 -7.75 -27.81
N ALA A 176 -10.66 -6.75 -27.74
CA ALA A 176 -9.44 -6.71 -28.54
C ALA A 176 -8.49 -7.89 -28.21
N TYR A 177 -8.37 -8.24 -26.93
CA TYR A 177 -7.64 -9.43 -26.47
C TYR A 177 -8.23 -10.71 -27.08
N LYS A 178 -9.56 -10.91 -27.00
CA LYS A 178 -10.25 -12.07 -27.61
C LYS A 178 -10.10 -12.12 -29.13
N ASN A 179 -9.99 -10.96 -29.77
CA ASN A 179 -9.76 -10.84 -31.21
C ASN A 179 -8.27 -10.98 -31.61
N ARG A 180 -7.37 -11.21 -30.65
CA ARG A 180 -5.90 -11.33 -30.87
C ARG A 180 -5.27 -10.08 -31.48
N GLU A 181 -5.76 -8.91 -31.08
CA GLU A 181 -5.16 -7.65 -31.52
C GLU A 181 -3.79 -7.45 -30.84
N PRO A 182 -2.71 -7.14 -31.60
CA PRO A 182 -1.35 -7.08 -31.07
C PRO A 182 -1.16 -6.15 -29.86
N ASP A 183 -1.75 -4.96 -29.93
CA ASP A 183 -1.61 -3.96 -28.87
C ASP A 183 -2.32 -4.40 -27.59
N ALA A 184 -3.46 -5.10 -27.71
CA ALA A 184 -4.23 -5.59 -26.58
C ALA A 184 -3.52 -6.74 -25.85
N LEU A 185 -2.95 -7.69 -26.60
CA LEU A 185 -2.15 -8.75 -25.99
C LEU A 185 -0.86 -8.23 -25.36
N SER A 186 -0.17 -7.33 -26.06
CA SER A 186 1.05 -6.69 -25.52
C SER A 186 0.72 -5.97 -24.21
N SER A 187 -0.38 -5.19 -24.18
CA SER A 187 -0.86 -4.48 -22.98
C SER A 187 -1.25 -5.44 -21.85
N TYR A 188 -1.98 -6.52 -22.15
CA TYR A 188 -2.35 -7.53 -21.16
C TYR A 188 -1.12 -8.19 -20.54
N CYS A 189 -0.17 -8.66 -21.36
CA CYS A 189 1.07 -9.27 -20.89
C CYS A 189 1.95 -8.28 -20.12
N THR A 190 1.98 -7.00 -20.51
CA THR A 190 2.63 -5.96 -19.70
C THR A 190 1.99 -5.87 -18.32
N MET A 191 0.65 -5.82 -18.22
CA MET A 191 -0.03 -5.77 -16.94
C MET A 191 0.23 -6.99 -16.05
N VAL A 192 0.40 -8.18 -16.65
CA VAL A 192 0.79 -9.40 -15.93
C VAL A 192 2.16 -9.21 -15.27
N LEU A 193 3.17 -8.84 -16.06
CA LEU A 193 4.54 -8.65 -15.57
C LEU A 193 4.70 -7.46 -14.61
N GLU A 194 3.82 -6.45 -14.70
CA GLU A 194 3.78 -5.32 -13.75
C GLU A 194 3.30 -5.73 -12.36
N ARG A 195 2.54 -6.83 -12.25
CA ARG A 195 2.06 -7.35 -10.95
C ARG A 195 3.06 -8.28 -10.28
N SER A 196 4.06 -8.76 -11.01
CA SER A 196 5.09 -9.65 -10.50
C SER A 196 5.91 -8.97 -9.41
N GLU A 197 5.91 -9.52 -8.20
CA GLU A 197 6.68 -8.97 -7.09
C GLU A 197 8.15 -9.42 -7.15
N TYR A 198 9.07 -8.45 -7.03
CA TYR A 198 10.51 -8.69 -6.95
C TYR A 198 11.13 -8.07 -5.69
N PRO A 199 12.27 -8.60 -5.22
CA PRO A 199 13.01 -8.02 -4.10
C PRO A 199 13.44 -6.56 -4.34
N GLU A 200 13.80 -5.87 -3.26
CA GLU A 200 14.30 -4.49 -3.36
C GLU A 200 15.56 -4.40 -4.24
N GLY A 201 15.60 -3.39 -5.11
CA GLY A 201 16.71 -3.12 -6.02
C GLY A 201 16.59 -3.76 -7.40
N PHE A 202 15.47 -4.43 -7.68
CA PHE A 202 15.13 -4.87 -9.04
C PHE A 202 14.67 -3.70 -9.92
N PRO A 203 15.11 -3.61 -11.19
CA PRO A 203 14.64 -2.57 -12.11
C PRO A 203 13.16 -2.70 -12.48
N GLN A 204 12.70 -3.93 -12.75
CA GLN A 204 11.35 -4.24 -13.27
C GLN A 204 10.98 -3.39 -14.51
N GLU A 205 11.93 -3.25 -15.44
CA GLU A 205 11.73 -2.51 -16.68
C GLU A 205 11.72 -3.49 -17.85
N PHE A 206 10.66 -3.45 -18.67
CA PHE A 206 10.52 -4.36 -19.80
C PHE A 206 9.69 -3.76 -20.93
N ARG A 207 9.79 -4.41 -22.10
CA ARG A 207 8.96 -4.13 -23.27
C ARG A 207 8.40 -5.42 -23.80
N VAL A 208 7.13 -5.38 -24.17
CA VAL A 208 6.42 -6.54 -24.70
C VAL A 208 5.88 -6.19 -26.08
N ALA A 209 6.05 -7.09 -27.04
CA ALA A 209 5.49 -6.98 -28.37
C ALA A 209 4.91 -8.32 -28.80
N TYR A 210 3.73 -8.30 -29.40
CA TYR A 210 3.05 -9.49 -29.90
C TYR A 210 3.01 -9.54 -31.43
N LEU A 211 3.26 -10.72 -31.99
CA LEU A 211 3.20 -11.03 -33.41
C LEU A 211 2.11 -12.11 -33.64
N PRO A 212 1.00 -11.78 -34.32
CA PRO A 212 -0.14 -12.70 -34.49
C PRO A 212 0.15 -14.01 -35.21
N ASP A 213 1.17 -14.04 -36.06
CA ASP A 213 1.63 -15.22 -36.80
C ASP A 213 3.16 -15.27 -36.63
N PRO A 214 3.71 -16.20 -35.82
CA PRO A 214 3.12 -17.45 -35.34
C PRO A 214 2.59 -17.39 -33.88
N LYS A 215 1.86 -16.34 -33.48
CA LYS A 215 1.46 -16.07 -32.09
C LYS A 215 2.66 -15.98 -31.12
N GLU A 216 3.62 -15.17 -31.51
CA GLU A 216 4.88 -14.98 -30.79
C GLU A 216 4.82 -13.74 -29.91
N LEU A 217 5.23 -13.88 -28.65
CA LEU A 217 5.42 -12.78 -27.71
C LEU A 217 6.92 -12.53 -27.51
N VAL A 218 7.37 -11.33 -27.84
CA VAL A 218 8.75 -10.90 -27.65
C VAL A 218 8.82 -10.00 -26.43
N VAL A 219 9.70 -10.35 -25.49
CA VAL A 219 9.93 -9.61 -24.25
C VAL A 219 11.37 -9.16 -24.19
N GLU A 220 11.60 -7.85 -24.08
CA GLU A 220 12.89 -7.29 -23.68
C GLU A 220 12.85 -6.95 -22.20
N TYR A 221 13.75 -7.50 -21.38
CA TYR A 221 13.71 -7.36 -19.93
C TYR A 221 15.03 -6.83 -19.35
N GLU A 222 14.97 -5.81 -18.49
CA GLU A 222 16.13 -5.31 -17.76
C GLU A 222 16.39 -6.14 -16.50
N LEU A 223 17.55 -6.78 -16.45
CA LEU A 223 18.00 -7.56 -15.29
C LEU A 223 18.67 -6.67 -14.25
N PRO A 224 18.61 -7.05 -12.96
CA PRO A 224 19.42 -6.40 -11.95
C PRO A 224 20.91 -6.59 -12.25
N ARG A 225 21.72 -5.64 -11.79
CA ARG A 225 23.18 -5.74 -11.83
C ARG A 225 23.69 -6.73 -10.78
N LYS A 226 24.95 -7.15 -10.91
CA LYS A 226 25.61 -8.13 -10.02
C LYS A 226 25.69 -7.68 -8.56
N ASP A 227 25.63 -6.38 -8.30
CA ASP A 227 25.65 -5.77 -6.97
C ASP A 227 24.37 -6.05 -6.17
N ILE A 228 23.33 -6.62 -6.80
CA ILE A 228 22.18 -7.15 -6.07
C ILE A 228 22.56 -8.28 -5.11
N ILE A 229 23.62 -9.04 -5.44
CA ILE A 229 24.15 -10.09 -4.57
C ILE A 229 25.01 -9.45 -3.46
N PRO A 230 24.65 -9.65 -2.18
CA PRO A 230 25.47 -9.16 -1.07
C PRO A 230 26.92 -9.65 -1.13
N SER A 231 27.86 -8.70 -1.04
CA SER A 231 29.30 -8.97 -1.09
C SER A 231 29.84 -9.61 0.21
N VAL A 232 29.05 -9.62 1.28
CA VAL A 232 29.35 -10.24 2.58
C VAL A 232 28.57 -11.56 2.70
N ILE A 233 29.20 -12.59 3.26
CA ILE A 233 28.56 -13.89 3.53
C ILE A 233 28.06 -14.03 4.97
N GLU A 234 28.75 -13.39 5.92
CA GLU A 234 28.37 -13.38 7.34
C GLU A 234 29.05 -12.20 8.04
N TYR A 235 28.41 -11.64 9.05
CA TYR A 235 28.99 -10.68 9.99
C TYR A 235 29.46 -11.39 11.26
N LYS A 236 30.61 -10.96 11.78
CA LYS A 236 31.19 -11.47 13.03
C LYS A 236 31.71 -10.34 13.88
N TYR A 237 31.50 -10.47 15.19
CA TYR A 237 32.04 -9.52 16.15
C TYR A 237 33.42 -9.96 16.66
N THR A 238 34.43 -9.11 16.43
CA THR A 238 35.82 -9.35 16.83
C THR A 238 36.15 -8.60 18.12
N LYS A 239 36.06 -9.33 19.24
CA LYS A 239 36.27 -8.83 20.62
C LYS A 239 37.58 -8.08 20.84
N THR A 240 38.65 -8.45 20.13
CA THR A 240 39.98 -7.84 20.32
C THR A 240 40.07 -6.42 19.77
N LYS A 241 39.29 -6.13 18.72
CA LYS A 241 39.25 -4.81 18.09
C LYS A 241 37.98 -4.02 18.43
N ASP A 242 36.99 -4.69 19.03
CA ASP A 242 35.68 -4.15 19.34
C ASP A 242 34.93 -3.65 18.09
N ILE A 243 34.92 -4.47 17.03
CA ILE A 243 34.35 -4.14 15.71
C ILE A 243 33.53 -5.33 15.20
N VAL A 244 32.39 -5.02 14.58
CA VAL A 244 31.63 -5.96 13.74
C VAL A 244 32.18 -5.90 12.32
N GLU A 245 32.65 -7.04 11.80
CA GLU A 245 33.24 -7.13 10.46
C GLU A 245 32.54 -8.18 9.61
N GLY A 246 32.33 -7.84 8.33
CA GLY A 246 31.78 -8.75 7.34
C GLY A 246 32.88 -9.62 6.73
N LYS A 247 32.63 -10.93 6.66
CA LYS A 247 33.48 -11.84 5.89
C LYS A 247 33.12 -11.70 4.40
N PRO A 248 34.08 -11.43 3.51
CA PRO A 248 33.79 -11.28 2.09
C PRO A 248 33.33 -12.61 1.49
N ARG A 249 32.29 -12.53 0.65
CA ARG A 249 31.82 -13.62 -0.20
C ARG A 249 32.81 -13.84 -1.34
N LYS A 250 33.02 -15.10 -1.74
CA LYS A 250 33.91 -15.40 -2.87
C LYS A 250 33.30 -14.91 -4.18
N GLN A 251 34.13 -14.45 -5.10
CA GLN A 251 33.66 -14.00 -6.43
C GLN A 251 32.98 -15.13 -7.22
N SER A 252 33.40 -16.39 -7.04
CA SER A 252 32.71 -17.54 -7.64
C SER A 252 31.30 -17.71 -7.09
N GLU A 253 31.10 -17.58 -5.78
CA GLU A 253 29.78 -17.69 -5.14
C GLU A 253 28.85 -16.55 -5.55
N ILE A 254 29.37 -15.31 -5.69
CA ILE A 254 28.60 -14.18 -6.22
C ILE A 254 28.15 -14.48 -7.65
N LYS A 255 29.06 -14.96 -8.49
CA LYS A 255 28.77 -15.31 -9.88
C LYS A 255 27.69 -16.40 -9.96
N ASP A 256 27.84 -17.47 -9.18
CA ASP A 256 26.90 -18.60 -9.19
C ASP A 256 25.50 -18.19 -8.73
N LEU A 257 25.39 -17.36 -7.68
CA LEU A 257 24.12 -16.81 -7.20
C LEU A 257 23.48 -15.87 -8.23
N TYR A 258 24.29 -15.03 -8.88
CA TYR A 258 23.78 -14.11 -9.89
C TYR A 258 23.25 -14.84 -11.12
N GLU A 259 23.94 -15.89 -11.58
CA GLU A 259 23.44 -16.76 -12.66
C GLU A 259 22.14 -17.45 -12.27
N ASP A 260 21.99 -17.91 -11.02
CA ASP A 260 20.74 -18.50 -10.52
C ASP A 260 19.59 -17.48 -10.55
N VAL A 261 19.83 -16.23 -10.11
CA VAL A 261 18.85 -15.14 -10.16
C VAL A 261 18.42 -14.83 -11.59
N ILE A 262 19.36 -14.72 -12.54
CA ILE A 262 19.03 -14.47 -13.95
C ILE A 262 18.16 -15.59 -14.51
N ALA A 263 18.54 -16.84 -14.25
CA ALA A 263 17.78 -17.99 -14.70
C ALA A 263 16.38 -18.02 -14.08
N ALA A 264 16.26 -17.73 -12.77
CA ALA A 264 14.98 -17.65 -12.08
C ALA A 264 14.06 -16.58 -12.68
N ILE A 265 14.57 -15.38 -12.98
CA ILE A 265 13.79 -14.30 -13.62
C ILE A 265 13.31 -14.74 -15.01
N CYS A 266 14.20 -15.31 -15.82
CA CYS A 266 13.85 -15.77 -17.17
C CYS A 266 12.73 -16.81 -17.14
N LEU A 267 12.90 -17.85 -16.31
CA LEU A 267 11.93 -18.94 -16.20
C LEU A 267 10.60 -18.46 -15.64
N ARG A 268 10.64 -17.62 -14.60
CA ARG A 268 9.46 -17.02 -14.00
C ARG A 268 8.69 -16.19 -15.03
N THR A 269 9.34 -15.24 -15.69
CA THR A 269 8.69 -14.38 -16.69
C THR A 269 7.99 -15.21 -17.76
N ILE A 270 8.68 -16.23 -18.31
CA ILE A 270 8.11 -17.10 -19.33
C ILE A 270 6.89 -17.87 -18.78
N HIS A 271 6.99 -18.38 -17.56
CA HIS A 271 5.90 -19.10 -16.90
C HIS A 271 4.67 -18.22 -16.67
N GLU A 272 4.84 -17.04 -16.07
CA GLU A 272 3.75 -16.08 -15.80
C GLU A 272 3.03 -15.70 -17.12
N LEU A 273 3.76 -15.55 -18.23
CA LEU A 273 3.20 -15.19 -19.53
C LEU A 273 2.37 -16.32 -20.16
N PHE A 274 2.82 -17.57 -20.06
CA PHE A 274 2.03 -18.71 -20.54
C PHE A 274 0.84 -18.99 -19.62
N GLU A 275 1.04 -18.98 -18.30
CA GLU A 275 -0.02 -19.27 -17.33
C GLU A 275 -1.16 -18.25 -17.42
N SER A 276 -0.83 -16.96 -17.56
CA SER A 276 -1.83 -15.90 -17.65
C SER A 276 -2.59 -15.84 -18.98
N ASP A 277 -2.23 -16.65 -19.99
CA ASP A 277 -2.87 -16.62 -21.30
C ASP A 277 -4.23 -17.34 -21.31
N GLN A 278 -5.28 -16.57 -21.04
CA GLN A 278 -6.66 -17.05 -21.00
C GLN A 278 -7.22 -17.49 -22.37
N GLY A 279 -6.60 -17.09 -23.47
CA GLY A 279 -7.14 -17.26 -24.82
C GLY A 279 -6.41 -18.26 -25.70
N ASN A 280 -5.32 -18.88 -25.23
CA ASN A 280 -4.39 -19.64 -26.06
C ASN A 280 -3.98 -18.82 -27.31
N ASN A 281 -3.54 -17.60 -27.02
CA ASN A 281 -3.09 -16.61 -27.96
C ASN A 281 -1.57 -16.58 -28.09
N ILE A 282 -0.80 -17.23 -27.20
CA ILE A 282 0.66 -17.22 -27.16
C ILE A 282 1.19 -18.64 -27.34
N ASP A 283 1.72 -18.95 -28.51
CA ASP A 283 2.32 -20.27 -28.77
C ASP A 283 3.83 -20.26 -28.48
N VAL A 284 4.47 -19.08 -28.60
CA VAL A 284 5.93 -18.89 -28.49
C VAL A 284 6.24 -17.65 -27.66
N VAL A 285 7.21 -17.78 -26.74
CA VAL A 285 7.79 -16.64 -26.02
C VAL A 285 9.27 -16.51 -26.38
N VAL A 286 9.68 -15.31 -26.78
CA VAL A 286 11.07 -14.90 -27.01
C VAL A 286 11.45 -13.93 -25.91
N PHE A 287 12.24 -14.38 -24.94
CA PHE A 287 12.71 -13.58 -23.82
C PHE A 287 14.16 -13.14 -24.07
N ASN A 288 14.37 -11.83 -24.18
CA ASN A 288 15.68 -11.20 -24.36
C ASN A 288 15.97 -10.31 -23.16
N ALA A 289 17.00 -10.62 -22.39
CA ALA A 289 17.30 -9.83 -21.21
C ALA A 289 18.68 -9.19 -21.27
N PHE A 290 18.75 -7.96 -20.76
CA PHE A 290 19.93 -7.11 -20.82
C PHE A 290 20.18 -6.46 -19.45
N VAL A 291 21.39 -5.94 -19.26
CA VAL A 291 21.73 -5.11 -18.10
C VAL A 291 22.16 -3.75 -18.62
N ASN A 292 21.67 -2.66 -18.01
CA ASN A 292 22.23 -1.34 -18.29
C ASN A 292 23.59 -1.21 -17.59
N GLU A 293 24.68 -1.02 -18.33
CA GLU A 293 26.03 -0.79 -17.79
C GLU A 293 26.64 0.49 -18.36
N ILE A 294 27.46 1.18 -17.56
CA ILE A 294 28.28 2.30 -18.05
C ILE A 294 29.64 1.74 -18.43
N ASP A 295 30.02 1.87 -19.71
CA ASP A 295 31.34 1.45 -20.19
C ASP A 295 32.44 2.27 -19.49
N PRO A 296 33.34 1.65 -18.70
CA PRO A 296 34.39 2.37 -17.98
C PRO A 296 35.39 3.09 -18.89
N ALA A 297 35.58 2.62 -20.13
CA ALA A 297 36.53 3.20 -21.07
C ALA A 297 35.95 4.42 -21.81
N THR A 298 34.64 4.45 -22.04
CA THR A 298 34.00 5.50 -22.85
C THR A 298 33.02 6.39 -22.07
N GLY A 299 32.61 5.98 -20.86
CA GLY A 299 31.61 6.64 -20.04
C GLY A 299 30.19 6.61 -20.63
N LYS A 300 29.94 5.77 -21.63
CA LYS A 300 28.65 5.67 -22.33
C LYS A 300 27.82 4.52 -21.79
N ASP A 301 26.50 4.71 -21.81
CA ASP A 301 25.56 3.63 -21.50
C ASP A 301 25.64 2.53 -22.57
N THR A 302 25.68 1.29 -22.10
CA THR A 302 25.70 0.07 -22.89
C THR A 302 24.61 -0.87 -22.38
N ARG A 303 24.06 -1.68 -23.28
CA ARG A 303 23.00 -2.66 -22.99
C ARG A 303 23.42 -4.05 -23.47
N PRO A 304 24.43 -4.68 -22.85
CA PRO A 304 24.77 -6.06 -23.16
C PRO A 304 23.57 -6.98 -22.94
N CYS A 305 23.24 -7.79 -23.96
CA CYS A 305 22.31 -8.91 -23.82
C CYS A 305 23.00 -10.01 -23.02
N ILE A 306 22.37 -10.44 -21.92
CA ILE A 306 22.89 -11.43 -20.98
C ILE A 306 22.34 -12.81 -21.29
N ILE A 307 21.06 -12.89 -21.63
CA ILE A 307 20.36 -14.14 -21.94
C ILE A 307 19.31 -13.88 -23.02
N SER A 308 19.17 -14.83 -23.93
CA SER A 308 18.13 -14.86 -24.96
C SER A 308 17.59 -16.28 -25.04
N VAL A 309 16.29 -16.44 -24.79
CA VAL A 309 15.60 -17.73 -24.78
C VAL A 309 14.40 -17.64 -25.70
N THR A 310 14.17 -18.70 -26.47
CA THR A 310 12.94 -18.90 -27.23
C THR A 310 12.39 -20.25 -26.87
N THR A 311 11.13 -20.30 -26.45
CA THR A 311 10.46 -21.55 -26.09
C THR A 311 8.98 -21.51 -26.48
N THR A 312 8.37 -22.68 -26.55
CA THR A 312 6.94 -22.87 -26.80
C THR A 312 6.21 -23.18 -25.51
N GLU A 313 4.89 -22.99 -25.50
CA GLU A 313 4.02 -23.35 -24.39
C GLU A 313 4.20 -24.84 -24.01
N ASP A 314 4.13 -25.74 -25.00
CA ASP A 314 4.30 -27.19 -24.83
C ASP A 314 5.59 -27.55 -24.08
N ASN A 315 6.72 -26.96 -24.48
CA ASN A 315 8.02 -27.22 -23.84
C ASN A 315 8.04 -26.71 -22.39
N CYS A 316 7.37 -25.59 -22.10
CA CYS A 316 7.32 -25.02 -20.76
C CYS A 316 6.44 -25.87 -19.82
N VAL A 317 5.27 -26.31 -20.30
CA VAL A 317 4.33 -27.14 -19.53
C VAL A 317 4.90 -28.52 -19.21
N GLU A 318 5.71 -29.09 -20.12
CA GLU A 318 6.39 -30.38 -19.87
C GLU A 318 7.48 -30.27 -18.78
N MET A 319 8.01 -29.08 -18.52
CA MET A 319 9.04 -28.86 -17.51
C MET A 319 8.43 -28.69 -16.12
N ASN A 320 8.85 -29.53 -15.17
CA ASN A 320 8.55 -29.30 -13.76
C ASN A 320 9.49 -28.23 -13.21
N LEU A 321 9.14 -26.95 -13.42
CA LEU A 321 9.96 -25.80 -13.01
C LEU A 321 10.29 -25.79 -11.51
N ALA A 322 9.47 -26.41 -10.66
CA ALA A 322 9.74 -26.56 -9.23
C ALA A 322 10.86 -27.56 -8.89
N LYS A 323 11.37 -28.32 -9.86
CA LYS A 323 12.38 -29.39 -9.66
C LYS A 323 13.55 -29.35 -10.63
N ILE A 324 13.65 -28.34 -11.48
CA ILE A 324 14.76 -28.22 -12.44
C ILE A 324 15.98 -27.56 -11.81
N ASP A 325 17.16 -27.88 -12.36
CA ASP A 325 18.30 -26.98 -12.25
C ASP A 325 18.05 -25.79 -13.18
N LYS A 326 17.85 -24.61 -12.62
CA LYS A 326 17.45 -23.39 -13.37
C LYS A 326 18.44 -23.06 -14.50
N LYS A 327 19.71 -23.49 -14.37
CA LYS A 327 20.80 -23.14 -15.29
C LYS A 327 21.05 -24.19 -16.40
N ALA A 328 20.46 -25.38 -16.29
CA ALA A 328 20.61 -26.47 -17.25
C ALA A 328 19.62 -26.33 -18.41
#